data_AF-A0A5B7CCX6-F1
#
_entry.id   AF-A0A5B7CCX6-F1
#
_cell.length_a   1.000
_cell.length_b   1.000
_cell.length_c   1.000
_cell.angle_alpha   90.00
_cell.angle_beta   90.00
_cell.angle_gamma   90.00
#
_symmetry.space_group_name_H-M   'P 1'
#
loop_
_entity.id
_entity.type
_entity.pdbx_description
1 polymer ?
#
loop_
_entity_poly.entity_id
_entity_poly.type
_entity_poly.pdbx_seq_one_letter_code
_entity_poly.pdbx_strand_id
1 'polypeptide(L)'
;PRLRDTAYEVSLVALATNPSFHKDLLSTVRSWPPVIYSALPVISSIEPRLNSSSMTDALKEALAELYAIDAQYEKAFALFADLLKPDIFDFIEKHNLHDAIREKVVQLMMLDCKRAVPLLIQHRDLVTPSEVVSQL
;
A
#
# COMPACT_ATOMS: atom_id res chain seq x y z
N PRO A 1 14.34 5.33 -27.64
CA PRO A 1 14.69 3.91 -27.36
C PRO A 1 13.98 3.43 -26.10
N ARG A 2 12.92 2.62 -26.25
CA ARG A 2 12.35 1.87 -25.12
C ARG A 2 13.29 0.69 -24.86
N LEU A 3 13.80 0.58 -23.63
CA LEU A 3 14.42 -0.66 -23.18
C LEU A 3 13.38 -1.79 -23.31
N ARG A 4 13.80 -3.03 -23.56
CA ARG A 4 12.90 -4.19 -23.50
C ARG A 4 12.19 -4.15 -22.15
N ASP A 5 10.89 -4.42 -22.14
CA ASP A 5 10.01 -4.29 -20.95
C ASP A 5 10.59 -4.95 -19.69
N THR A 6 11.40 -6.01 -19.85
CA THR A 6 12.09 -6.75 -18.79
C THR A 6 13.24 -6.01 -18.10
N ALA A 7 13.87 -5.00 -18.71
CA ALA A 7 15.03 -4.32 -18.10
C ALA A 7 14.63 -3.41 -16.93
N TYR A 8 13.45 -2.81 -17.00
CA TYR A 8 12.89 -2.00 -15.91
C TYR A 8 12.56 -2.87 -14.70
N GLU A 9 11.91 -4.02 -14.95
CA GLU A 9 11.56 -5.00 -13.92
C GLU A 9 12.82 -5.54 -13.21
N VAL A 10 13.85 -5.94 -13.97
CA VAL A 10 15.12 -6.42 -13.40
C VAL A 10 15.80 -5.36 -12.54
N SER A 11 15.73 -4.09 -12.95
CA SER A 11 16.30 -2.98 -12.19
C SER A 11 15.55 -2.78 -10.86
N LEU A 12 14.22 -2.79 -10.89
CA LEU A 12 13.39 -2.67 -9.68
C LEU A 12 13.61 -3.85 -8.72
N VAL A 13 13.69 -5.08 -9.23
CA VAL A 13 13.98 -6.28 -8.41
C VAL A 13 15.37 -6.21 -7.77
N ALA A 14 16.37 -5.70 -8.49
CA ALA A 14 17.72 -5.53 -7.95
C ALA A 14 17.77 -4.49 -6.81
N LEU A 15 17.01 -3.40 -6.94
CA LEU A 15 16.86 -2.38 -5.89
C LEU A 15 16.11 -2.94 -4.68
N ALA A 16 15.06 -3.74 -4.91
CA ALA A 16 14.28 -4.40 -3.86
C ALA A 16 15.05 -5.45 -3.07
N THR A 17 16.11 -6.03 -3.65
CA THR A 17 16.91 -7.07 -2.99
C THR A 17 17.86 -6.50 -1.94
N ASN A 18 18.20 -5.22 -2.05
CA ASN A 18 19.24 -4.56 -1.27
C ASN A 18 18.66 -3.51 -0.32
N PRO A 19 18.73 -3.72 1.01
CA PRO A 19 18.16 -2.80 2.01
C PRO A 19 18.57 -1.34 1.88
N SER A 20 19.82 -1.10 1.46
CA SER A 20 20.37 0.24 1.25
C SER A 20 19.65 1.04 0.17
N PHE A 21 19.03 0.36 -0.82
CA PHE A 21 18.39 0.99 -1.97
C PHE A 21 16.85 1.01 -1.87
N HIS A 22 16.25 0.61 -0.76
CA HIS A 22 14.78 0.60 -0.61
C HIS A 22 14.16 2.00 -0.77
N LYS A 23 14.88 3.06 -0.36
CA LYS A 23 14.44 4.45 -0.57
C LYS A 23 14.51 4.85 -2.04
N ASP A 24 15.56 4.40 -2.74
CA ASP A 24 15.73 4.65 -4.17
C ASP A 24 14.68 3.89 -4.99
N LEU A 25 14.34 2.66 -4.58
CA LEU A 25 13.23 1.90 -5.15
C LEU A 25 11.92 2.70 -5.04
N LEU A 26 11.57 3.19 -3.84
CA LEU A 26 10.36 3.97 -3.62
C LEU A 26 10.31 5.22 -4.51
N SER A 27 11.42 5.96 -4.58
CA SER A 27 11.53 7.14 -5.46
C SER A 27 11.37 6.78 -6.94
N THR A 28 11.93 5.63 -7.34
CA THR A 28 11.84 5.12 -8.71
C THR A 28 10.40 4.74 -9.06
N VAL A 29 9.71 3.97 -8.20
CA VAL A 29 8.33 3.55 -8.41
C VAL A 29 7.39 4.76 -8.53
N ARG A 30 7.60 5.81 -7.72
CA ARG A 30 6.83 7.07 -7.78
C ARG A 30 7.11 7.93 -9.00
N SER A 31 8.34 7.91 -9.51
CA SER A 31 8.74 8.76 -10.63
C SER A 31 8.50 8.11 -11.99
N TRP A 32 8.55 6.79 -12.08
CA TRP A 32 8.42 6.07 -13.33
C TRP A 32 6.95 5.92 -13.74
N PRO A 33 6.60 6.22 -15.01
CA PRO A 33 5.25 5.99 -15.51
C PRO A 33 4.89 4.50 -15.41
N PRO A 34 3.76 4.12 -14.79
CA PRO A 34 3.38 2.70 -14.60
C PRO A 34 3.19 1.93 -15.91
N VAL A 35 3.07 2.62 -17.04
CA VAL A 35 2.93 2.02 -18.37
C VAL A 35 4.23 1.43 -18.93
N ILE A 36 5.40 1.69 -18.30
CA ILE A 36 6.71 1.25 -18.84
C ILE A 36 7.24 -0.05 -18.21
N TYR A 37 6.55 -0.61 -17.21
CA TYR A 37 6.94 -1.84 -16.53
C TYR A 37 5.73 -2.60 -15.99
N SER A 38 5.84 -3.92 -15.84
CA SER A 38 4.85 -4.69 -15.06
C SER A 38 5.20 -4.66 -13.58
N ALA A 39 4.22 -4.37 -12.72
CA ALA A 39 4.42 -4.39 -11.27
C ALA A 39 4.50 -5.82 -10.71
N LEU A 40 3.81 -6.79 -11.34
CA LEU A 40 3.70 -8.17 -10.86
C LEU A 40 5.06 -8.86 -10.59
N PRO A 41 6.06 -8.83 -11.48
CA PRO A 41 7.34 -9.49 -11.22
C PRO A 41 8.08 -8.87 -10.03
N VAL A 42 7.94 -7.55 -9.85
CA VAL A 42 8.56 -6.82 -8.74
C VAL A 42 7.85 -7.16 -7.43
N ILE A 43 6.51 -7.17 -7.43
CA ILE A 43 5.68 -7.60 -6.30
C ILE A 43 6.08 -9.01 -5.86
N SER A 44 6.11 -9.99 -6.77
CA SER A 44 6.44 -11.38 -6.44
C SER A 44 7.86 -11.55 -5.86
N SER A 45 8.77 -10.62 -6.14
CA SER A 45 10.12 -10.63 -5.56
C SER A 45 10.17 -10.09 -4.12
N ILE A 46 9.23 -9.21 -3.77
CA ILE A 46 9.16 -8.51 -2.47
C ILE A 46 8.21 -9.23 -1.51
N GLU A 47 7.06 -9.71 -1.99
CA GLU A 47 5.97 -10.30 -1.19
C GLU A 47 6.46 -11.38 -0.20
N PRO A 48 7.38 -12.32 -0.56
CA PRO A 48 7.92 -13.31 0.37
C PRO A 48 8.70 -12.71 1.55
N ARG A 49 9.18 -11.46 1.42
CA ARG A 49 9.99 -10.77 2.42
C ARG A 49 9.14 -9.94 3.39
N LEU A 50 7.83 -9.86 3.20
CA LEU A 50 6.95 -8.99 4.00
C LEU A 50 7.02 -9.27 5.52
N ASN A 51 7.25 -10.52 5.89
CA ASN A 51 7.39 -10.98 7.28
C ASN A 51 8.85 -11.13 7.72
N SER A 52 9.82 -10.74 6.89
CA SER A 52 11.24 -10.80 7.19
C SER A 52 11.71 -9.57 7.95
N SER A 53 12.73 -9.71 8.79
CA SER A 53 13.44 -8.58 9.43
C SER A 53 14.10 -7.62 8.43
N SER A 54 14.26 -8.05 7.17
CA SER A 54 14.76 -7.21 6.08
C SER A 54 13.72 -6.21 5.54
N MET A 55 12.46 -6.33 5.96
CA MET A 55 11.38 -5.47 5.50
C MET A 55 11.40 -4.11 6.20
N THR A 56 11.87 -3.09 5.47
CA THR A 56 11.88 -1.71 5.96
C THR A 56 10.61 -0.97 5.58
N ASP A 57 10.28 0.11 6.30
CA ASP A 57 9.12 0.94 5.99
C ASP A 57 9.13 1.46 4.55
N ALA A 58 10.31 1.81 4.03
CA ALA A 58 10.47 2.24 2.64
C ALA A 58 10.14 1.13 1.62
N LEU A 59 10.47 -0.13 1.94
CA LEU A 59 10.15 -1.26 1.06
C LEU A 59 8.66 -1.62 1.13
N LYS A 60 8.04 -1.54 2.32
CA LYS A 60 6.58 -1.67 2.47
C LYS A 60 5.85 -0.59 1.67
N GLU A 61 6.33 0.65 1.74
CA GLU A 61 5.76 1.78 1.00
C GLU A 61 5.90 1.57 -0.51
N ALA A 62 7.08 1.13 -0.98
CA ALA A 62 7.28 0.81 -2.39
C ALA A 62 6.37 -0.32 -2.87
N LEU A 63 6.17 -1.36 -2.06
CA LEU A 63 5.26 -2.46 -2.37
C LEU A 63 3.80 -1.99 -2.44
N ALA A 64 3.38 -1.08 -1.55
CA ALA A 64 2.04 -0.51 -1.57
C ALA A 64 1.77 0.28 -2.86
N GLU A 65 2.73 1.10 -3.30
CA GLU A 65 2.66 1.81 -4.58
C GLU A 65 2.59 0.84 -5.77
N LEU A 66 3.38 -0.23 -5.76
CA LEU A 66 3.34 -1.27 -6.79
C LEU A 66 1.97 -1.97 -6.84
N TYR A 67 1.37 -2.27 -5.69
CA TYR A 67 0.00 -2.80 -5.64
C TYR A 67 -1.04 -1.82 -6.17
N ALA A 68 -0.90 -0.52 -5.89
CA ALA A 68 -1.78 0.50 -6.44
C ALA A 68 -1.66 0.59 -7.97
N ILE A 69 -0.45 0.43 -8.51
CA ILE A 69 -0.18 0.38 -9.96
C ILE A 69 -0.82 -0.85 -10.60
N ASP A 70 -0.75 -2.00 -9.92
CA ASP A 70 -1.37 -3.25 -10.37
C ASP A 70 -2.89 -3.32 -10.12
N ALA A 71 -3.50 -2.22 -9.64
CA ALA A 71 -4.90 -2.13 -9.24
C ALA A 71 -5.32 -3.08 -8.08
N GLN A 72 -4.36 -3.59 -7.31
CA GLN A 72 -4.59 -4.36 -6.08
C GLN A 72 -4.73 -3.43 -4.87
N TYR A 73 -5.76 -2.59 -4.90
CA TYR A 73 -5.94 -1.49 -3.95
C TYR A 73 -6.13 -1.92 -2.49
N GLU A 74 -6.75 -3.08 -2.24
CA GLU A 74 -6.93 -3.60 -0.87
C GLU A 74 -5.58 -3.94 -0.21
N LYS A 75 -4.68 -4.61 -0.96
CA LYS A 75 -3.34 -4.92 -0.47
C LYS A 75 -2.49 -3.67 -0.30
N ALA A 76 -2.61 -2.71 -1.22
CA ALA A 76 -1.96 -1.41 -1.09
C ALA A 76 -2.41 -0.69 0.19
N PHE A 77 -3.72 -0.66 0.44
CA PHE A 77 -4.31 -0.04 1.63
C PHE A 77 -3.83 -0.71 2.92
N ALA A 78 -3.80 -2.04 2.99
CA ALA A 78 -3.32 -2.76 4.17
C ALA A 78 -1.88 -2.33 4.55
N LEU A 79 -1.00 -2.20 3.56
CA LEU A 79 0.38 -1.76 3.77
C LEU A 79 0.46 -0.27 4.16
N PHE A 80 -0.31 0.60 3.51
CA PHE A 80 -0.36 2.02 3.89
C PHE A 80 -0.92 2.23 5.31
N ALA A 81 -1.88 1.41 5.72
CA ALA A 81 -2.49 1.46 7.05
C ALA A 81 -1.48 1.06 8.12
N ASP A 82 -0.72 0.00 7.88
CA ASP A 82 0.36 -0.43 8.78
C ASP A 82 1.49 0.60 8.88
N LEU A 83 1.71 1.40 7.84
CA LEU A 83 2.66 2.52 7.84
C LEU A 83 2.10 3.80 8.47
N LEU A 84 0.82 3.82 8.88
CA LEU A 84 0.15 4.97 9.50
C LEU A 84 0.35 6.27 8.69
N LYS A 85 0.25 6.17 7.36
CA LYS A 85 0.41 7.34 6.48
C LYS A 85 -0.87 8.16 6.46
N PRO A 86 -0.82 9.49 6.68
CA PRO A 86 -2.02 10.33 6.72
C PRO A 86 -2.75 10.41 5.37
N ASP A 87 -2.05 10.14 4.27
CA ASP A 87 -2.58 10.17 2.90
C ASP A 87 -3.53 8.98 2.62
N ILE A 88 -3.66 8.04 3.56
CA ILE A 88 -4.49 6.85 3.39
C ILE A 88 -5.98 7.17 3.26
N PHE A 89 -6.46 8.23 3.92
CA PHE A 89 -7.86 8.64 3.82
C PHE A 89 -8.20 9.10 2.39
N ASP A 90 -7.29 9.84 1.76
CA ASP A 90 -7.44 10.27 0.37
C ASP A 90 -7.37 9.06 -0.59
N PHE A 91 -6.54 8.06 -0.27
CA PHE A 91 -6.46 6.80 -1.01
C PHE A 91 -7.74 5.97 -0.92
N ILE A 92 -8.33 5.86 0.27
CA ILE A 92 -9.61 5.17 0.50
C ILE A 92 -10.72 5.81 -0.34
N GLU A 93 -10.85 7.14 -0.27
CA GLU A 93 -11.89 7.87 -1.00
C GLU A 93 -11.68 7.76 -2.51
N LYS A 94 -10.43 7.82 -2.98
CA LYS A 94 -10.11 7.74 -4.42
C LYS A 94 -10.44 6.36 -5.02
N HIS A 95 -10.27 5.30 -4.24
CA HIS A 95 -10.40 3.91 -4.71
C HIS A 95 -11.65 3.20 -4.18
N ASN A 96 -12.54 3.90 -3.47
CA ASN A 96 -13.77 3.37 -2.87
C ASN A 96 -13.54 2.11 -2.00
N LEU A 97 -12.49 2.09 -1.18
CA LEU A 97 -12.07 0.92 -0.40
C LEU A 97 -12.86 0.72 0.90
N HIS A 98 -14.17 0.89 0.83
CA HIS A 98 -15.04 0.96 2.01
C HIS A 98 -15.09 -0.36 2.80
N ASP A 99 -15.01 -1.51 2.13
CA ASP A 99 -14.95 -2.80 2.79
C ASP A 99 -13.61 -3.01 3.53
N ALA A 100 -12.50 -2.51 2.99
CA ALA A 100 -11.19 -2.61 3.63
C ALA A 100 -11.06 -1.72 4.89
N ILE A 101 -11.85 -0.63 4.97
CA ILE A 101 -11.94 0.21 6.17
C ILE A 101 -12.41 -0.63 7.37
N ARG A 102 -13.34 -1.57 7.16
CA ARG A 102 -13.95 -2.39 8.22
C ARG A 102 -12.92 -3.19 9.00
N GLU A 103 -11.90 -3.73 8.33
CA GLU A 103 -10.88 -4.56 8.99
C GLU A 103 -9.81 -3.73 9.72
N LYS A 104 -9.67 -2.44 9.38
CA LYS A 104 -8.62 -1.56 9.92
C LYS A 104 -9.17 -0.34 10.66
N VAL A 105 -10.42 -0.40 11.16
CA VAL A 105 -11.09 0.72 11.84
C VAL A 105 -10.25 1.27 12.99
N VAL A 106 -9.70 0.39 13.84
CA VAL A 106 -8.89 0.79 15.00
C VAL A 106 -7.62 1.52 14.56
N GLN A 107 -6.93 1.01 13.53
CA GLN A 107 -5.72 1.64 13.00
C GLN A 107 -6.00 3.03 12.41
N LEU A 108 -7.12 3.18 11.68
CA LEU A 108 -7.54 4.47 11.13
C LEU A 108 -7.95 5.46 12.23
N MET A 109 -8.63 4.99 13.28
CA MET A 109 -9.01 5.80 14.44
C MET A 109 -7.78 6.26 15.25
N MET A 110 -6.75 5.41 15.38
CA MET A 110 -5.48 5.78 15.99
C MET A 110 -4.69 6.79 15.15
N LEU A 111 -4.76 6.67 13.82
CA LEU A 111 -4.09 7.56 12.90
C LEU A 111 -4.70 8.98 12.94
N ASP A 112 -6.00 9.09 12.70
CA ASP A 112 -6.73 10.35 12.78
C ASP A 112 -8.22 10.09 13.01
N CYS A 113 -8.64 10.22 14.28
CA CYS A 113 -10.03 10.05 14.65
C CYS A 113 -10.96 11.09 14.00
N LYS A 114 -10.47 12.31 13.69
CA LYS A 114 -11.31 13.37 13.11
C LYS A 114 -11.65 13.10 11.66
N ARG A 115 -10.74 12.45 10.91
CA ARG A 115 -10.97 12.02 9.53
C ARG A 115 -11.63 10.64 9.46
N ALA A 116 -11.28 9.72 10.36
CA ALA A 116 -11.84 8.37 10.38
C ALA A 116 -13.34 8.36 10.75
N VAL A 117 -13.76 9.14 11.75
CA VAL A 117 -15.17 9.18 12.20
C VAL A 117 -16.16 9.53 11.08
N PRO A 118 -16.00 10.63 10.31
CA PRO A 118 -16.93 10.94 9.23
C PRO A 118 -16.91 9.89 8.12
N LEU A 119 -15.75 9.30 7.80
CA LEU A 119 -15.64 8.18 6.85
C LEU A 119 -16.45 6.97 7.33
N LEU A 120 -16.32 6.58 8.60
CA LEU A 120 -17.07 5.45 9.17
C LEU A 120 -18.58 5.74 9.26
N ILE A 121 -18.96 7.00 9.53
CA ILE A 121 -20.38 7.42 9.59
C ILE A 121 -21.00 7.47 8.19
N GLN A 122 -20.28 7.92 7.17
CA GLN A 122 -20.77 7.92 5.79
C GLN A 122 -21.00 6.50 5.27
N HIS A 123 -20.23 5.53 5.78
CA HIS A 123 -20.34 4.11 5.42
C HIS A 123 -20.94 3.26 6.54
N ARG A 124 -21.86 3.83 7.32
CA ARG A 124 -22.49 3.18 8.49
C ARG A 124 -23.23 1.88 8.16
N ASP A 125 -23.70 1.74 6.92
CA ASP A 125 -24.35 0.52 6.42
C ASP A 125 -23.36 -0.63 6.21
N LEU A 126 -22.06 -0.31 6.09
CA LEU A 126 -20.96 -1.24 5.90
C LEU A 126 -20.13 -1.49 7.17
N VAL A 127 -20.31 -0.75 8.27
CA VAL A 127 -19.56 -0.99 9.52
C VAL A 127 -20.54 -0.99 10.70
N THR A 128 -20.87 -2.18 11.19
CA THR A 128 -21.79 -2.27 12.34
C THR A 128 -21.04 -1.97 13.64
N PRO A 129 -21.68 -1.29 14.63
CA PRO A 129 -21.07 -1.03 15.93
C PRO A 129 -20.53 -2.28 16.63
N SER A 130 -21.15 -3.44 16.37
CA SER A 130 -20.73 -4.75 16.87
C SER A 130 -19.32 -5.14 16.41
N GLU A 131 -18.96 -4.85 15.16
CA GLU A 131 -17.66 -5.23 14.59
C GLU A 131 -16.55 -4.34 15.13
N VAL A 132 -16.83 -3.06 15.34
CA VAL A 132 -15.86 -2.13 15.94
C VAL A 132 -15.54 -2.53 17.38
N VAL A 133 -16.52 -2.99 18.14
CA VAL A 133 -16.33 -3.48 19.52
C VAL A 133 -15.52 -4.77 19.55
N SER A 134 -15.60 -5.63 18.53
CA SER A 134 -14.78 -6.85 18.46
C SER A 134 -13.30 -6.61 18.15
N GLN A 135 -12.95 -5.42 17.67
CA GLN A 135 -11.57 -5.05 17.30
C GLN A 135 -10.86 -4.23 18.39
N LEU A 136 -11.58 -3.77 19.41
CA LEU A 136 -11.07 -3.08 20.61
C LEU A 136 -10.68 -4.09 21.70
#